data_AF-F7RVE3-F1
#
_entry.id   AF-F7RVE3-F1
#
_cell.length_a   1.000
_cell.length_b   1.000
_cell.length_c   1.000
_cell.angle_alpha   90.00
_cell.angle_beta   90.00
_cell.angle_gamma   90.00
#
_symmetry.space_group_name_H-M   'P 1'
#
loop_
_entity.id
_entity.type
_entity.pdbx_description
1 polymer ?
#
loop_
_entity_poly.entity_id
_entity_poly.type
_entity_poly.pdbx_seq_one_letter_code
_entity_poly.pdbx_strand_id
1 'polypeptide(L)' 'MVMQVLYSRNIKTVQCPRCELRYAKKETECPHCKGLPDSEIETLKLETEREADAHSNLGKVMSAAAIIIMLVVGFLFVLL' A
#
# COMPACT_ATOMS: atom_id res chain seq x y z
N MET A 1 20.48 10.68 15.77
CA MET A 1 19.68 10.03 16.82
C MET A 1 18.99 8.84 16.18
N VAL A 2 19.35 7.60 16.58
CA VAL A 2 18.78 6.26 16.26
C VAL A 2 18.47 5.96 14.78
N MET A 3 19.32 5.29 13.98
CA MET A 3 19.75 3.87 14.05
C MET A 3 18.62 2.92 14.49
N GLN A 4 17.99 2.22 13.52
CA GLN A 4 17.56 0.78 13.50
C GLN A 4 16.86 0.55 12.14
N VAL A 5 17.51 0.15 11.04
CA VAL A 5 18.14 -1.17 10.83
C VAL A 5 17.38 -2.30 11.53
N LEU A 6 16.39 -2.87 10.84
CA LEU A 6 16.00 -4.27 10.99
C LEU A 6 16.03 -4.88 9.58
N TYR A 7 17.21 -5.08 8.99
CA TYR A 7 18.05 -6.27 9.16
C TYR A 7 17.21 -7.55 9.15
N SER A 8 17.18 -8.15 7.96
CA SER A 8 16.69 -9.48 7.62
C SER A 8 17.22 -10.55 8.58
N ARG A 9 16.58 -10.70 9.73
CA ARG A 9 16.43 -11.98 10.41
C ARG A 9 15.16 -12.61 9.85
N ASN A 10 15.14 -13.92 9.68
CA ASN A 10 13.94 -14.70 9.40
C ASN A 10 12.98 -14.60 10.61
N ILE A 11 12.40 -13.42 10.80
CA ILE A 11 11.50 -13.09 11.89
C ILE A 11 10.17 -13.71 11.50
N LYS A 12 9.77 -14.75 12.24
CA LYS A 12 8.43 -15.33 12.07
C LYS A 12 7.42 -14.23 12.32
N THR A 13 6.65 -13.87 11.30
CA THR A 13 5.54 -12.92 11.42
C THR A 13 4.22 -13.67 11.58
N VAL A 14 3.28 -13.10 12.32
CA VAL A 14 1.90 -13.58 12.41
C VAL A 14 0.95 -12.47 11.95
N GLN A 15 -0.21 -12.85 11.42
CA GLN A 15 -1.23 -11.88 11.00
C GLN A 15 -2.11 -11.53 12.21
N CYS A 16 -2.37 -10.24 12.42
CA CYS A 16 -3.29 -9.78 13.45
C CYS A 16 -4.74 -10.05 13.05
N PRO A 17 -5.60 -10.59 13.93
CA PRO A 17 -7.01 -10.80 13.62
C PRO A 17 -7.85 -9.51 13.62
N ARG A 18 -7.33 -8.40 14.19
CA ARG A 18 -8.05 -7.12 14.31
C ARG A 18 -7.79 -6.20 13.11
N CYS A 19 -6.52 -5.86 12.89
CA CYS A 19 -6.14 -4.96 11.80
C CYS A 19 -5.64 -5.67 10.53
N GLU A 20 -5.53 -7.00 10.52
CA GLU A 20 -5.02 -7.80 9.39
C GLU A 20 -3.56 -7.53 8.98
N LEU A 21 -2.86 -6.58 9.62
CA LEU A 21 -1.43 -6.37 9.43
C LEU A 21 -0.60 -7.51 10.05
N ARG A 22 0.57 -7.76 9.47
CA ARG A 22 1.56 -8.70 10.00
C ARG A 22 2.45 -8.02 11.04
N TYR A 23 2.73 -8.72 12.14
CA TYR A 23 3.66 -8.28 13.18
C TYR A 23 4.57 -9.43 13.62
N ALA A 24 5.64 -9.14 14.36
CA ALA A 24 6.62 -10.16 14.70
C ALA A 24 6.05 -11.08 15.77
N LYS A 25 6.15 -12.40 15.60
CA LYS A 25 5.65 -13.40 16.56
C LYS A 25 6.30 -13.30 17.94
N LYS A 26 7.45 -12.62 18.04
CA LYS A 26 8.11 -12.29 19.31
C LYS A 26 7.28 -11.33 20.17
N GLU A 27 6.42 -10.52 19.57
CA GLU A 27 5.47 -9.68 20.27
C GLU A 27 4.26 -10.52 20.70
N THR A 28 3.87 -10.41 21.97
CA THR A 28 2.73 -11.13 22.54
C THR A 28 1.40 -10.55 22.09
N GLU A 29 1.38 -9.28 21.71
CA GLU A 29 0.21 -8.51 21.30
C GLU A 29 0.54 -7.73 20.03
N CYS A 30 -0.46 -7.44 19.21
CA CYS A 30 -0.27 -6.65 18.00
C CYS A 30 0.14 -5.21 18.39
N PRO A 31 1.34 -4.72 17.99
CA PRO A 31 1.79 -3.37 18.31
C PRO A 31 0.93 -2.29 17.64
N HIS A 32 0.20 -2.63 16.57
CA HIS A 32 -0.68 -1.71 15.85
C HIS A 32 -2.05 -1.52 16.54
N CYS A 33 -2.50 -2.51 17.31
CA CYS A 33 -3.85 -2.51 17.91
C CYS A 33 -3.81 -2.41 19.44
N LYS A 34 -2.62 -2.53 20.04
CA LYS A 34 -2.47 -2.51 21.49
C LYS A 34 -2.93 -1.15 22.01
N GLY A 35 -3.96 -1.17 22.86
CA GLY A 35 -4.53 0.05 23.45
C GLY A 35 -5.59 0.74 22.60
N LEU A 36 -5.94 0.21 21.43
CA LEU A 36 -7.04 0.73 20.60
C LEU A 36 -8.32 -0.10 20.79
N PRO A 37 -9.49 0.52 20.98
CA PRO A 37 -10.78 -0.15 20.93
C PRO A 37 -11.12 -0.60 19.50
N ASP A 38 -11.97 -1.62 19.37
CA ASP A 38 -12.33 -2.18 18.04
C ASP A 38 -12.97 -1.15 17.12
N SER A 39 -13.77 -0.23 17.67
CA SER A 39 -14.42 0.84 16.92
C SER A 39 -13.44 1.77 16.20
N GLU A 40 -12.28 2.04 16.79
CA GLU A 40 -11.26 2.90 16.16
C GLU A 40 -10.49 2.17 15.05
N ILE A 41 -10.34 0.86 15.17
CA ILE A 41 -9.67 0.04 14.15
C ILE A 41 -10.55 -0.05 12.89
N GLU A 42 -11.86 -0.21 13.05
CA GLU A 42 -12.81 -0.24 11.94
C GLU A 42 -12.84 1.09 11.18
N THR A 43 -12.79 2.22 11.88
CA THR A 43 -12.74 3.54 11.24
C THR A 43 -11.47 3.74 10.42
N LEU A 44 -10.32 3.31 10.93
CA LEU A 44 -9.04 3.40 10.22
C LEU A 44 -9.01 2.49 8.98
N LYS A 45 -9.64 1.32 9.05
CA LYS A 45 -9.76 0.40 7.91
C LYS A 45 -10.62 1.00 6.81
N LEU A 46 -11.79 1.54 7.19
CA LEU A 46 -12.68 2.24 6.26
C LEU A 46 -12.01 3.44 5.59
N GLU A 47 -11.23 4.23 6.34
CA GLU A 47 -10.51 5.38 5.79
C GLU A 47 -9.41 4.95 4.80
N THR A 48 -8.65 3.91 5.14
CA THR A 48 -7.61 3.34 4.26
C THR A 48 -8.21 2.75 2.97
N GLU A 49 -9.34 2.04 3.07
CA GLU A 49 -10.02 1.46 1.90
C GLU A 49 -10.53 2.56 0.95
N ARG A 50 -11.10 3.66 1.49
CA ARG A 50 -11.56 4.80 0.69
C ARG A 50 -10.42 5.52 -0.03
N GLU A 51 -9.26 5.64 0.60
CA GLU A 51 -8.06 6.21 -0.03
C GLU A 51 -7.46 5.29 -1.09
N ALA A 52 -7.50 3.97 -0.87
CA ALA A 52 -7.02 2.98 -1.84
C ALA A 52 -7.87 2.98 -3.13
N ASP A 53 -9.19 3.08 -3.01
CA ASP A 53 -10.08 3.19 -4.18
C ASP A 53 -9.82 4.48 -4.99
N ALA A 54 -9.53 5.59 -4.31
CA ALA A 54 -9.21 6.86 -4.98
C ALA A 54 -7.92 6.78 -5.82
N HIS A 55 -6.93 5.97 -5.42
CA HIS A 55 -5.65 5.86 -6.11
C HIS A 55 -5.65 4.83 -7.26
N SER A 56 -6.60 3.89 -7.28
CA SER A 56 -6.67 2.82 -8.30
C SER A 56 -6.89 3.32 -9.75
N ASN A 57 -7.42 4.55 -9.91
CA ASN A 57 -7.68 5.15 -11.21
C ASN A 57 -6.46 5.85 -11.83
N LEU A 58 -5.41 6.16 -11.06
CA LEU A 58 -4.21 6.81 -11.60
C LEU A 58 -3.50 5.94 -12.64
N GLY A 59 -3.39 4.63 -12.39
CA GLY A 59 -2.72 3.69 -13.29
C GLY A 59 -3.40 3.60 -14.66
N LYS A 60 -4.74 3.60 -14.70
CA LYS A 60 -5.52 3.59 -15.94
C LYS A 60 -5.31 4.88 -16.74
N VAL A 61 -5.39 6.03 -16.08
CA VAL A 61 -5.20 7.34 -16.74
C VAL A 61 -3.78 7.49 -17.30
N MET A 62 -2.75 7.09 -16.54
CA MET A 62 -1.36 7.11 -17.00
C MET A 62 -1.12 6.17 -18.18
N SER A 63 -1.70 4.96 -18.16
CA SER A 63 -1.57 4.02 -19.27
C SER A 63 -2.22 4.52 -20.56
N ALA A 64 -3.39 5.15 -20.47
CA ALA A 64 -4.06 5.73 -21.62
C ALA A 64 -3.27 6.91 -22.22
N ALA A 65 -2.72 7.79 -21.37
CA ALA A 65 -1.88 8.89 -21.82
C ALA A 65 -0.63 8.41 -22.57
N ALA A 66 0.03 7.37 -22.08
CA ALA A 66 1.21 6.79 -22.72
C ALA A 66 0.90 6.24 -24.13
N ILE A 67 -0.23 5.55 -24.30
CA ILE A 67 -0.67 5.01 -25.60
C ILE A 67 -0.92 6.15 -26.60
N ILE A 68 -1.59 7.22 -26.17
CA ILE A 68 -1.87 8.38 -27.03
C ILE A 68 -0.56 9.03 -27.50
N ILE A 69 0.38 9.25 -26.59
CA ILE A 69 1.69 9.84 -26.93
C ILE A 69 2.44 8.94 -27.92
N MET A 70 2.44 7.63 -27.70
CA MET A 70 3.07 6.66 -28.59
C MET A 70 2.48 6.71 -30.01
N LEU A 71 1.16 6.79 -30.13
CA LEU A 71 0.48 6.90 -31.42
C LEU A 71 0.83 8.20 -32.15
N VAL A 72 0.85 9.33 -31.44
CA VAL A 72 1.17 10.64 -32.01
C VAL A 72 2.62 10.68 -32.50
N VAL A 73 3.58 10.22 -31.67
CA VAL A 73 5.00 10.18 -32.04
C VAL A 73 5.25 9.20 -33.17
N GLY A 74 4.66 8.00 -33.11
CA GLY A 74 4.78 7.01 -34.17
C GLY A 74 4.21 7.50 -35.50
N PHE A 75 3.05 8.17 -35.46
CA PHE A 75 2.43 8.74 -36.65
C PHE A 75 3.26 9.88 -37.26
N LEU A 76 3.80 10.78 -36.43
CA LEU A 76 4.73 11.83 -36.86
C LEU A 76 5.99 11.25 -37.51
N PHE A 77 6.55 10.18 -36.95
CA PHE A 77 7.72 9.52 -37.51
C PHE A 77 7.43 8.86 -38.87
N VAL A 78 6.24 8.31 -39.07
CA VAL A 78 5.84 7.69 -40.34
C VAL A 78 5.57 8.72 -41.44
N LEU A 79 5.13 9.93 -41.09
CA LEU A 79 4.86 11.01 -42.03
C LEU A 79 6.10 11.83 -42.43
N LEU A 80 7.19 11.73 -41.66
CA LEU A 80 8.45 12.43 -41.90
C LEU A 80 9.34 11.65 -42.89
#